data_AF-A0A6P2BJU6-F1
#
_entry.id   AF-A0A6P2BJU6-F1
#
_cell.length_a   1.000
_cell.length_b   1.000
_cell.length_c   1.000
_cell.angle_alpha   90.00
_cell.angle_beta   90.00
_cell.angle_gamma   90.00
#
_symmetry.space_group_name_H-M   'P 1'
#
loop_
_entity.id
_entity.type
_entity.pdbx_description
1 polymer ?
#
loop_
_entity_poly.entity_id
_entity_poly.type
_entity_poly.pdbx_seq_one_letter_code
_entity_poly.pdbx_strand_id
1 'polypeptide(L)'
;MVRDPRCRQGTRRRSRPEGTAMNGHRRLVERFDPEPVSRTEIETHLRIDVGDAADGYMEGLIRTAVQYVSDSTWLGLVGERWEIGLRDFPHGPISLYPLPLREVESIEYRTREGDEVTLGAAEYRTVIRTGTATVEPVESWPKDVDPESVRVTYTTGYQPGEAPAQARHAIRMLTAHWYSMREPAVMGARVNEVPMSVTALIDQIAMRRFR
;
A
#
# COMPACT_ATOMS: atom_id res chain seq x y z
N MET A 1 55.40 -25.41 -7.87
CA MET A 1 54.33 -26.07 -7.06
C MET A 1 53.95 -25.12 -5.94
N VAL A 2 52.72 -24.77 -5.63
CA VAL A 2 51.42 -24.74 -6.31
C VAL A 2 50.78 -23.49 -5.69
N ARG A 3 50.38 -22.51 -6.52
CA ARG A 3 49.65 -21.32 -6.08
C ARG A 3 48.19 -21.72 -5.84
N ASP A 4 47.69 -21.39 -4.66
CA ASP A 4 46.31 -21.63 -4.22
C ASP A 4 45.30 -20.87 -5.13
N PRO A 5 44.30 -21.54 -5.74
CA PRO A 5 43.36 -20.92 -6.66
C PRO A 5 41.97 -20.71 -6.04
N ARG A 6 41.44 -19.49 -6.22
CA ARG A 6 40.01 -19.09 -6.14
C ARG A 6 39.54 -18.79 -4.70
N CYS A 7 38.78 -17.76 -4.38
CA CYS A 7 37.96 -16.85 -5.17
C CYS A 7 37.68 -15.60 -4.32
N ARG A 8 38.08 -14.41 -4.80
CA ARG A 8 37.49 -13.14 -4.32
C ARG A 8 36.01 -13.15 -4.73
N GLN A 9 35.11 -13.39 -3.80
CA GLN A 9 33.71 -13.03 -3.98
C GLN A 9 33.44 -11.77 -3.17
N GLY A 10 33.68 -10.63 -3.83
CA GLY A 10 33.14 -9.35 -3.38
C GLY A 10 31.63 -9.51 -3.24
N THR A 11 31.13 -9.22 -2.04
CA THR A 11 29.73 -9.00 -1.78
C THR A 11 29.27 -7.88 -2.71
N ARG A 12 28.69 -8.25 -3.85
CA ARG A 12 27.92 -7.33 -4.69
C ARG A 12 26.74 -6.88 -3.84
N ARG A 13 26.94 -5.80 -3.06
CA ARG A 13 25.85 -4.93 -2.63
C ARG A 13 25.08 -4.64 -3.91
N ARG A 14 23.89 -5.23 -4.05
CA ARG A 14 23.02 -4.95 -5.19
C ARG A 14 22.70 -3.47 -5.09
N SER A 15 23.42 -2.68 -5.87
CA SER A 15 23.13 -1.28 -6.11
C SER A 15 21.68 -1.19 -6.54
N ARG A 16 20.90 -0.47 -5.73
CA ARG A 16 19.50 -0.10 -5.96
C ARG A 16 19.41 0.41 -7.41
N PRO A 17 18.72 -0.27 -8.34
CA PRO A 17 18.57 0.26 -9.69
C PRO A 17 17.69 1.50 -9.59
N GLU A 18 18.23 2.63 -10.05
CA GLU A 18 17.58 3.93 -10.19
C GLU A 18 16.42 3.82 -11.21
N GLY A 19 15.33 3.18 -10.81
CA GLY A 19 14.03 3.50 -11.41
C GLY A 19 13.64 4.86 -10.87
N THR A 20 13.40 5.84 -11.75
CA THR A 20 13.00 7.22 -11.45
C THR A 20 12.36 7.31 -10.07
N ALA A 21 13.17 7.68 -9.07
CA ALA A 21 12.68 7.84 -7.72
C ALA A 21 11.66 8.97 -7.80
N MET A 22 10.39 8.65 -7.59
CA MET A 22 9.41 9.66 -7.26
C MET A 22 9.92 10.31 -5.98
N ASN A 23 10.62 11.45 -6.11
CA ASN A 23 11.05 12.30 -5.00
C ASN A 23 9.82 13.03 -4.47
N GLY A 24 8.88 12.25 -3.94
CA GLY A 24 7.65 12.72 -3.36
C GLY A 24 7.33 11.95 -2.09
N HIS A 25 6.85 12.67 -1.09
CA HIS A 25 6.34 12.06 0.13
C HIS A 25 4.84 11.81 -0.06
N ARG A 26 4.39 10.60 0.30
CA ARG A 26 2.95 10.31 0.40
C ARG A 26 2.53 10.40 1.86
N ARG A 27 1.34 10.95 2.08
CA ARG A 27 0.72 11.06 3.39
C ARG A 27 -0.70 10.50 3.29
N LEU A 28 -1.03 9.60 4.22
CA LEU A 28 -2.41 9.21 4.45
C LEU A 28 -3.11 10.38 5.16
N VAL A 29 -4.19 10.89 4.57
CA VAL A 29 -4.99 11.97 5.14
C VAL A 29 -5.99 11.38 6.14
N GLU A 30 -6.80 10.43 5.66
CA GLU A 30 -7.80 9.76 6.49
C GLU A 30 -8.21 8.40 5.91
N ARG A 31 -8.78 7.56 6.77
CA ARG A 31 -9.53 6.36 6.41
C ARG A 31 -10.99 6.60 6.74
N PHE A 32 -11.89 6.30 5.81
CA PHE A 32 -13.31 6.59 5.96
C PHE A 32 -14.22 5.37 5.82
N ASP A 33 -13.73 4.28 5.23
CA ASP A 33 -14.52 3.04 5.09
C ASP A 33 -14.27 2.06 6.24
N PRO A 34 -15.25 1.18 6.53
CA PRO A 34 -15.09 0.13 7.53
C PRO A 34 -14.04 -0.89 7.12
N GLU A 35 -13.48 -1.58 8.12
CA GLU A 35 -12.51 -2.66 7.91
C GLU A 35 -13.13 -3.81 7.08
N PRO A 36 -12.33 -4.49 6.22
CA PRO A 36 -12.83 -5.52 5.30
C PRO A 36 -13.29 -6.82 5.99
N VAL A 37 -13.01 -6.96 7.27
CA VAL A 37 -13.42 -8.07 8.13
C VAL A 37 -13.97 -7.46 9.42
N SER A 38 -15.21 -7.83 9.77
CA SER A 38 -15.85 -7.36 11.00
C SER A 38 -15.37 -8.15 12.22
N ARG A 39 -15.57 -7.58 13.40
CA ARG A 39 -15.36 -8.28 14.67
C ARG A 39 -16.12 -9.61 14.74
N THR A 40 -17.40 -9.60 14.40
CA THR A 40 -18.25 -10.81 14.44
C THR A 40 -17.72 -11.91 13.52
N GLU A 41 -17.13 -11.55 12.37
CA GLU A 41 -16.46 -12.51 11.50
C GLU A 41 -15.23 -13.16 12.17
N ILE A 42 -14.46 -12.40 12.94
CA ILE A 42 -13.32 -12.90 13.71
C ILE A 42 -13.75 -13.77 14.88
N GLU A 43 -14.77 -13.36 15.65
CA GLU A 43 -15.32 -14.14 16.76
C GLU A 43 -15.84 -15.49 16.27
N THR A 44 -16.57 -15.49 15.15
CA THR A 44 -17.02 -16.72 14.48
C THR A 44 -15.84 -17.59 14.06
N HIS A 45 -14.77 -16.98 13.53
CA HIS A 45 -13.57 -17.70 13.11
C HIS A 45 -12.82 -18.33 14.30
N LEU A 46 -12.78 -17.64 15.44
CA LEU A 46 -12.17 -18.11 16.69
C LEU A 46 -13.07 -19.03 17.52
N ARG A 47 -14.36 -19.15 17.16
CA ARG A 47 -15.39 -19.86 17.93
C ARG A 47 -15.57 -19.30 19.35
N ILE A 48 -15.58 -17.97 19.46
CA ILE A 48 -15.88 -17.22 20.68
C ILE A 48 -17.32 -16.73 20.58
N ASP A 49 -18.04 -16.70 21.71
CA ASP A 49 -19.39 -16.13 21.75
C ASP A 49 -19.34 -14.62 21.45
N VAL A 50 -20.30 -14.14 20.65
CA VAL A 50 -20.31 -12.76 20.15
C VAL A 50 -20.40 -11.78 21.33
N GLY A 51 -19.42 -10.88 21.44
CA GLY A 51 -19.36 -9.88 22.51
C GLY A 51 -18.46 -10.23 23.70
N ASP A 52 -17.94 -11.46 23.78
CA ASP A 52 -17.09 -11.87 24.92
C ASP A 52 -15.63 -11.42 24.81
N ALA A 53 -15.18 -11.05 23.61
CA ALA A 53 -13.84 -10.53 23.40
C ALA A 53 -13.67 -9.11 23.98
N ALA A 54 -12.49 -8.81 24.54
CA ALA A 54 -12.15 -7.44 24.93
C ALA A 54 -12.18 -6.50 23.70
N ASP A 55 -13.23 -5.68 23.62
CA ASP A 55 -13.65 -4.91 22.44
C ASP A 55 -12.48 -4.18 21.75
N GLY A 56 -11.78 -3.31 22.49
CA GLY A 56 -10.71 -2.48 21.92
C GLY A 56 -9.46 -3.27 21.48
N TYR A 57 -9.22 -4.45 22.06
CA TYR A 57 -8.07 -5.27 21.69
C TYR A 57 -8.28 -5.96 20.34
N MET A 58 -9.45 -6.57 20.13
CA MET A 58 -9.75 -7.26 18.88
C MET A 58 -9.77 -6.29 17.69
N GLU A 59 -10.39 -5.13 17.85
CA GLU A 59 -10.38 -4.08 16.82
C GLU A 59 -8.96 -3.59 16.51
N GLY A 60 -8.11 -3.44 17.53
CA GLY A 60 -6.70 -3.09 17.35
C GLY A 60 -5.93 -4.13 16.53
N LEU A 61 -6.18 -5.43 16.75
CA LEU A 61 -5.58 -6.49 15.97
C LEU A 61 -6.07 -6.51 14.52
N ILE A 62 -7.37 -6.31 14.29
CA ILE A 62 -7.94 -6.22 12.94
C ILE A 62 -7.27 -5.09 12.16
N ARG A 63 -7.21 -3.87 12.74
CA ARG A 63 -6.53 -2.72 12.11
C ARG A 63 -5.08 -3.02 11.77
N THR A 64 -4.36 -3.68 12.68
CA THR A 64 -2.95 -4.06 12.47
C THR A 64 -2.81 -5.10 11.36
N ALA A 65 -3.73 -6.06 11.28
CA ALA A 65 -3.70 -7.11 10.27
C ALA A 65 -4.01 -6.55 8.89
N VAL A 66 -4.98 -5.64 8.80
CA VAL A 66 -5.31 -4.91 7.58
C VAL A 66 -4.11 -4.09 7.11
N GLN A 67 -3.47 -3.31 7.99
CA GLN A 67 -2.26 -2.56 7.67
C GLN A 67 -1.15 -3.48 7.12
N TYR A 68 -0.90 -4.60 7.78
CA TYR A 68 0.13 -5.55 7.36
C TYR A 68 -0.12 -6.11 5.95
N VAL A 69 -1.36 -6.50 5.65
CA VAL A 69 -1.72 -7.02 4.33
C VAL A 69 -1.68 -5.91 3.27
N SER A 70 -2.19 -4.72 3.57
CA SER A 70 -2.14 -3.56 2.67
C SER A 70 -0.69 -3.21 2.31
N ASP A 71 0.22 -3.11 3.28
CA ASP A 71 1.63 -2.78 3.06
C ASP A 71 2.36 -3.86 2.28
N SER A 72 2.04 -5.14 2.55
CA SER A 72 2.67 -6.27 1.87
C SER A 72 2.24 -6.39 0.40
N THR A 73 1.03 -5.94 0.08
CA THR A 73 0.42 -6.09 -1.24
C THR A 73 0.46 -4.81 -2.08
N TRP A 74 0.72 -3.67 -1.45
CA TRP A 74 0.56 -2.31 -2.02
C TRP A 74 -0.89 -1.99 -2.40
N LEU A 75 -1.84 -2.65 -1.75
CA LEU A 75 -3.26 -2.46 -1.96
C LEU A 75 -3.90 -1.61 -0.86
N GLY A 76 -4.82 -0.71 -1.24
CA GLY A 76 -5.76 -0.07 -0.35
C GLY A 76 -6.91 -1.04 -0.10
N LEU A 77 -6.91 -1.72 1.04
CA LEU A 77 -7.99 -2.67 1.38
C LEU A 77 -9.26 -1.98 1.89
N VAL A 78 -9.12 -0.74 2.37
CA VAL A 78 -10.19 0.14 2.81
C VAL A 78 -10.14 1.43 1.99
N GLY A 79 -11.24 2.19 1.99
CA GLY A 79 -11.28 3.55 1.48
C GLY A 79 -10.34 4.47 2.25
N GLU A 80 -9.32 4.96 1.53
CA GLU A 80 -8.26 5.81 2.07
C GLU A 80 -8.06 7.04 1.17
N ARG A 81 -8.02 8.21 1.81
CA ARG A 81 -7.67 9.47 1.16
C ARG A 81 -6.17 9.70 1.31
N TRP A 82 -5.48 9.88 0.19
CA TRP A 82 -4.04 10.08 0.11
C TRP A 82 -3.68 11.42 -0.48
N GLU A 83 -2.57 11.96 -0.01
CA GLU A 83 -1.92 13.14 -0.55
C GLU A 83 -0.49 12.76 -0.97
N ILE A 84 -0.10 13.06 -2.20
CA ILE A 84 1.30 13.01 -2.64
C ILE A 84 1.80 14.42 -2.86
N GLY A 85 2.86 14.79 -2.15
CA GLY A 85 3.66 15.97 -2.45
C GLY A 85 4.80 15.61 -3.41
N LEU A 86 4.91 16.32 -4.52
CA LEU A 86 6.02 16.21 -5.48
C LEU A 86 6.80 17.51 -5.52
N ARG A 87 8.11 17.41 -5.78
CA ARG A 87 8.93 18.60 -5.96
C ARG A 87 8.49 19.41 -7.17
N ASP A 88 8.41 18.76 -8.32
CA ASP A 88 8.05 19.36 -9.59
C ASP A 88 7.18 18.34 -10.34
N PHE A 89 6.45 18.79 -11.37
CA PHE A 89 5.79 17.85 -12.27
C PHE A 89 6.83 16.97 -12.98
N PRO A 90 6.65 15.64 -12.98
CA PRO A 90 7.57 14.74 -13.68
C PRO A 90 7.45 14.91 -15.19
N HIS A 91 8.48 14.52 -15.95
CA HIS A 91 8.41 14.49 -17.42
C HIS A 91 7.39 13.49 -18.00
N GLY A 92 6.78 12.65 -17.16
CA GLY A 92 5.87 11.58 -17.58
C GLY A 92 4.66 11.44 -16.65
N PRO A 93 4.02 10.26 -16.62
CA PRO A 93 2.88 10.01 -15.73
C PRO A 93 3.25 10.11 -14.25
N ILE A 94 2.34 10.65 -13.45
CA ILE A 94 2.37 10.52 -11.99
C ILE A 94 1.72 9.19 -11.64
N SER A 95 2.47 8.27 -11.02
CA SER A 95 1.91 6.99 -10.56
C SER A 95 1.28 7.13 -9.18
N LEU A 96 0.04 6.67 -9.03
CA LEU A 96 -0.72 6.72 -7.79
C LEU A 96 -0.76 5.35 -7.13
N TYR A 97 -0.45 5.33 -5.83
CA TYR A 97 -0.47 4.14 -4.98
C TYR A 97 -0.90 4.54 -3.57
N PRO A 98 -1.66 3.71 -2.86
CA PRO A 98 -1.96 2.32 -3.17
C PRO A 98 -3.10 2.14 -4.19
N LEU A 99 -3.34 0.90 -4.63
CA LEU A 99 -4.41 0.56 -5.57
C LEU A 99 -5.47 -0.33 -4.91
N PRO A 100 -6.72 -0.37 -5.39
CA PRO A 100 -7.25 0.32 -6.57
C PRO A 100 -7.46 1.82 -6.33
N LEU A 101 -7.27 2.62 -7.38
CA LEU A 101 -7.63 4.03 -7.38
C LEU A 101 -9.15 4.15 -7.58
N ARG A 102 -9.83 4.94 -6.75
CA ARG A 102 -11.24 5.28 -6.94
C ARG A 102 -11.37 6.55 -7.77
N GLU A 103 -10.73 7.62 -7.31
CA GLU A 103 -10.80 8.93 -7.96
C GLU A 103 -9.58 9.80 -7.62
N VAL A 104 -9.30 10.76 -8.49
CA VAL A 104 -8.36 11.86 -8.24
C VAL A 104 -9.21 13.08 -7.95
N GLU A 105 -8.99 13.70 -6.80
CA GLU A 105 -9.83 14.79 -6.31
C GLU A 105 -9.30 16.15 -6.73
N SER A 106 -8.00 16.38 -6.52
CA SER A 106 -7.35 17.64 -6.89
C SER A 106 -5.89 17.41 -7.27
N ILE A 107 -5.42 18.24 -8.21
CA ILE A 107 -4.00 18.46 -8.46
C ILE A 107 -3.78 19.95 -8.29
N GLU A 108 -3.00 20.32 -7.29
CA GLU A 108 -2.75 21.70 -6.90
C GLU A 108 -1.25 21.96 -6.98
N TYR A 109 -0.88 23.16 -7.38
CA TYR A 109 0.52 23.58 -7.42
C TYR A 109 0.62 25.09 -7.19
N ARG A 110 1.82 25.57 -6.88
CA ARG A 110 2.09 27.01 -6.74
C ARG A 110 2.86 27.51 -7.95
N THR A 111 2.47 28.64 -8.51
CA THR A 111 3.24 29.29 -9.60
C THR A 111 4.50 29.94 -9.03
N ARG A 112 5.42 30.34 -9.91
CA ARG A 112 6.64 31.04 -9.49
C ARG A 112 6.36 32.44 -8.92
N GLU A 113 5.22 33.04 -9.25
CA GLU A 113 4.75 34.28 -8.61
C GLU A 113 4.20 34.07 -7.19
N GLY A 114 3.98 32.81 -6.78
CA GLY A 114 3.49 32.45 -5.46
C GLY A 114 1.99 32.17 -5.38
N ASP A 115 1.27 32.17 -6.50
CA ASP A 115 -0.17 31.92 -6.56
C ASP A 115 -0.48 30.42 -6.51
N GLU A 116 -1.45 30.02 -5.68
CA GLU A 116 -1.96 28.64 -5.67
C GLU A 116 -2.95 28.42 -6.82
N VAL A 117 -2.67 27.41 -7.64
CA VAL A 117 -3.46 27.06 -8.82
C VAL A 117 -3.90 25.60 -8.72
N THR A 118 -5.19 25.38 -8.91
CA THR A 118 -5.76 24.04 -9.11
C THR A 118 -5.78 23.72 -10.59
N LEU A 119 -5.14 22.62 -10.98
CA LEU A 119 -5.12 22.16 -12.36
C LEU A 119 -6.52 21.67 -12.77
N GLY A 120 -7.02 22.14 -13.91
CA GLY A 120 -8.35 21.78 -14.38
C GLY A 120 -8.47 20.29 -14.72
N ALA A 121 -9.62 19.68 -14.44
CA ALA A 121 -9.88 18.28 -14.77
C ALA A 121 -9.79 17.96 -16.28
N ALA A 122 -9.84 18.98 -17.15
CA ALA A 122 -9.65 18.83 -18.60
C ALA A 122 -8.17 18.81 -19.03
N GLU A 123 -7.24 19.18 -18.15
CA GLU A 123 -5.81 19.28 -18.47
C GLU A 123 -5.05 17.98 -18.19
N TYR A 124 -5.67 17.04 -17.48
CA TYR A 124 -5.11 15.73 -17.18
C TYR A 124 -6.11 14.60 -17.44
N ARG A 125 -5.59 13.39 -17.59
CA ARG A 125 -6.37 12.16 -17.71
C ARG A 125 -5.89 11.14 -16.68
N THR A 126 -6.86 10.46 -16.07
CA THR A 126 -6.58 9.32 -15.19
C THR A 126 -6.61 8.04 -16.01
N VAL A 127 -5.50 7.29 -16.02
CA VAL A 127 -5.36 6.02 -16.73
C VAL A 127 -5.25 4.91 -15.71
N ILE A 128 -6.30 4.10 -15.60
CA ILE A 128 -6.32 2.92 -14.73
C ILE A 128 -6.16 1.69 -15.62
N ARG A 129 -5.09 0.92 -15.37
CA ARG A 129 -4.84 -0.39 -16.00
C ARG A 129 -4.65 -1.44 -14.90
N THR A 130 -4.69 -2.71 -15.29
CA THR A 130 -4.46 -3.81 -14.36
C THR A 130 -3.10 -3.64 -13.66
N GLY A 131 -3.12 -3.35 -12.37
CA GLY A 131 -1.92 -3.19 -11.53
C GLY A 131 -1.25 -1.81 -11.57
N THR A 132 -1.81 -0.82 -12.28
CA THR A 132 -1.24 0.54 -12.32
C THR A 132 -2.36 1.59 -12.41
N ALA A 133 -2.28 2.66 -11.62
CA ALA A 133 -3.04 3.88 -11.87
C ALA A 133 -2.07 5.05 -12.04
N THR A 134 -2.25 5.79 -13.13
CA THR A 134 -1.42 6.94 -13.46
C THR A 134 -2.28 8.15 -13.81
N VAL A 135 -1.75 9.33 -13.51
CA VAL A 135 -2.28 10.60 -14.01
C VAL A 135 -1.31 11.14 -15.04
N GLU A 136 -1.83 11.47 -16.21
CA GLU A 136 -1.07 11.97 -17.36
C GLU A 136 -1.62 13.33 -17.80
N PRO A 137 -0.77 14.26 -18.24
CA PRO A 137 -1.26 15.51 -18.82
C PRO A 137 -1.86 15.21 -20.19
N VAL A 138 -2.86 16.00 -20.61
CA VAL A 138 -3.43 15.89 -21.96
C VAL A 138 -2.43 16.38 -23.01
N GLU A 139 -1.79 17.52 -22.77
CA GLU A 139 -0.73 18.05 -23.64
C GLU A 139 0.65 18.02 -22.96
N SER A 140 0.81 18.80 -21.89
CA SER A 140 2.04 18.83 -21.09
C SER A 140 1.76 19.36 -19.69
N TRP A 141 2.57 18.95 -18.72
CA TRP A 141 2.48 19.53 -17.38
C TRP A 141 2.87 21.01 -17.36
N PRO A 142 2.27 21.82 -16.46
CA PRO A 142 2.69 23.19 -16.23
C PRO A 142 4.19 23.28 -15.94
N LYS A 143 4.87 24.23 -16.59
CA LYS A 143 6.33 24.42 -16.46
C LYS A 143 6.71 25.52 -15.47
N ASP A 144 5.81 26.48 -15.25
CA ASP A 144 6.05 27.61 -14.36
C ASP A 144 5.54 27.31 -12.96
N VAL A 145 6.24 26.38 -12.31
CA VAL A 145 5.85 25.81 -11.01
C VAL A 145 6.96 26.07 -10.01
N ASP A 146 6.57 26.52 -8.84
CA ASP A 146 7.47 26.68 -7.70
C ASP A 146 7.88 25.31 -7.17
N PRO A 147 9.18 25.05 -6.91
CA PRO A 147 9.61 23.77 -6.38
C PRO A 147 8.92 23.41 -5.05
N GLU A 148 8.68 22.12 -4.84
CA GLU A 148 8.01 21.54 -3.66
C GLU A 148 6.55 21.96 -3.48
N SER A 149 5.88 22.42 -4.54
CA SER A 149 4.50 22.90 -4.47
C SER A 149 3.44 21.94 -4.99
N VAL A 150 3.82 20.92 -5.78
CA VAL A 150 2.84 20.04 -6.43
C VAL A 150 2.24 19.08 -5.41
N ARG A 151 0.92 19.14 -5.28
CA ARG A 151 0.11 18.31 -4.38
C ARG A 151 -0.96 17.58 -5.18
N VAL A 152 -1.04 16.26 -5.01
CA VAL A 152 -2.07 15.44 -5.63
C VAL A 152 -2.88 14.77 -4.53
N THR A 153 -4.17 15.09 -4.46
CA THR A 153 -5.11 14.47 -3.53
C THR A 153 -5.99 13.48 -4.27
N TYR A 154 -6.08 12.26 -3.77
CA TYR A 154 -6.79 11.18 -4.44
C TYR A 154 -7.27 10.14 -3.42
N THR A 155 -8.29 9.39 -3.82
CA THR A 155 -8.92 8.37 -3.00
C THR A 155 -8.68 6.99 -3.59
N THR A 156 -8.27 6.05 -2.72
CA THR A 156 -7.94 4.66 -3.06
C THR A 156 -8.75 3.71 -2.20
N GLY A 157 -8.87 2.45 -2.60
CA GLY A 157 -9.50 1.42 -1.78
C GLY A 157 -10.54 0.58 -2.50
N TYR A 158 -10.71 -0.66 -2.08
CA TYR A 158 -11.87 -1.49 -2.48
C TYR A 158 -13.15 -0.99 -1.82
N GLN A 159 -14.28 -1.00 -2.53
CA GLN A 159 -15.57 -0.68 -1.91
C GLN A 159 -15.89 -1.65 -0.76
N PRO A 160 -16.71 -1.24 0.23
CA PRO A 160 -17.11 -2.13 1.31
C PRO A 160 -17.65 -3.46 0.78
N GLY A 161 -17.01 -4.56 1.18
CA GLY A 161 -17.35 -5.92 0.74
C GLY A 161 -16.65 -6.42 -0.53
N GLU A 162 -15.95 -5.57 -1.27
CA GLU A 162 -15.24 -5.93 -2.52
C GLU A 162 -13.77 -6.30 -2.31
N ALA A 163 -13.24 -6.16 -1.09
CA ALA A 163 -11.87 -6.56 -0.78
C ALA A 163 -11.63 -8.05 -1.16
N PRO A 164 -10.49 -8.39 -1.80
CA PRO A 164 -10.22 -9.75 -2.28
C PRO A 164 -10.41 -10.80 -1.18
N ALA A 165 -11.03 -11.93 -1.53
CA ALA A 165 -11.29 -13.02 -0.57
C ALA A 165 -10.00 -13.52 0.10
N GLN A 166 -8.88 -13.53 -0.64
CA GLN A 166 -7.55 -13.87 -0.15
C GLN A 166 -7.07 -12.89 0.94
N ALA A 167 -7.27 -11.59 0.73
CA ALA A 167 -6.92 -10.55 1.71
C ALA A 167 -7.76 -10.73 2.98
N ARG A 168 -9.08 -10.90 2.82
CA ARG A 168 -10.00 -11.12 3.96
C ARG A 168 -9.62 -12.38 4.75
N HIS A 169 -9.26 -13.46 4.07
CA HIS A 169 -8.83 -14.69 4.75
C HIS A 169 -7.48 -14.53 5.47
N ALA A 170 -6.50 -13.87 4.83
CA ALA A 170 -5.21 -13.56 5.45
C ALA A 170 -5.38 -12.71 6.73
N ILE A 171 -6.26 -11.71 6.70
CA ILE A 171 -6.59 -10.87 7.86
C ILE A 171 -7.15 -11.71 9.00
N ARG A 172 -8.09 -12.63 8.72
CA ARG A 172 -8.67 -13.52 9.73
C ARG A 172 -7.61 -14.40 10.39
N MET A 173 -6.74 -15.02 9.59
CA MET A 173 -5.64 -15.86 10.08
C MET A 173 -4.65 -15.08 10.94
N LEU A 174 -4.22 -13.89 10.51
CA LEU A 174 -3.30 -13.04 11.26
C LEU A 174 -3.89 -12.58 12.59
N THR A 175 -5.15 -12.12 12.55
CA THR A 175 -5.86 -11.66 13.74
C THR A 175 -6.02 -12.80 14.75
N ALA A 176 -6.42 -13.99 14.29
CA ALA A 176 -6.58 -15.16 15.13
C ALA A 176 -5.26 -15.60 15.78
N HIS A 177 -4.18 -15.54 15.01
CA HIS A 177 -2.84 -15.87 15.48
C HIS A 177 -2.38 -14.92 16.60
N TRP A 178 -2.46 -13.61 16.39
CA TRP A 178 -2.06 -12.61 17.38
C TRP A 178 -2.98 -12.56 18.60
N TYR A 179 -4.27 -12.85 18.43
CA TYR A 179 -5.19 -12.96 19.56
C TYR A 179 -4.84 -14.14 20.47
N SER A 180 -4.49 -15.29 19.86
CA SER A 180 -4.14 -16.51 20.58
C SER A 180 -2.73 -16.46 21.19
N MET A 181 -1.80 -15.75 20.54
CA MET A 181 -0.41 -15.60 21.00
C MET A 181 -0.07 -14.13 21.23
N ARG A 182 -0.21 -13.70 22.49
CA ARG A 182 -0.02 -12.30 22.91
C ARG A 182 1.43 -11.91 23.19
N GLU A 183 2.32 -12.89 23.20
CA GLU A 183 3.76 -12.70 23.41
C GLU A 183 4.53 -13.19 22.18
N PRO A 184 5.72 -12.63 21.87
CA PRO A 184 6.58 -13.15 20.83
C PRO A 184 6.91 -14.62 21.13
N ALA A 185 6.54 -15.52 20.23
CA ALA A 185 6.83 -16.94 20.43
C ALA A 185 8.35 -17.19 20.46
N VAL A 186 8.85 -17.82 21.53
CA VAL A 186 10.24 -18.28 21.62
C VAL A 186 10.45 -19.42 20.63
N MET A 187 11.26 -19.16 19.60
CA MET A 187 11.62 -20.14 18.56
C MET A 187 12.49 -21.25 19.15
N GLY A 188 11.86 -22.38 19.51
CA GLY A 188 12.53 -23.63 19.91
C GLY A 188 11.94 -24.89 19.29
N ALA A 189 10.73 -24.82 18.72
CA ALA A 189 10.10 -25.90 17.99
C ALA A 189 10.29 -25.68 16.48
N ARG A 190 10.57 -26.75 15.72
CA ARG A 190 10.54 -26.71 14.25
C ARG A 190 9.10 -26.41 13.81
N VAL A 191 8.77 -25.14 13.61
CA VAL A 191 7.51 -24.72 13.02
C VAL A 191 7.63 -25.01 11.52
N ASN A 192 7.05 -26.11 11.06
CA ASN A 192 6.87 -26.33 9.63
C ASN A 192 5.80 -25.33 9.17
N GLU A 193 6.17 -24.44 8.25
CA GLU A 193 5.21 -23.55 7.61
C GLU A 193 4.14 -24.41 6.93
N VAL A 194 2.86 -24.13 7.22
CA VAL A 194 1.76 -24.80 6.55
C VAL A 194 1.79 -24.39 5.08
N PRO A 195 1.80 -25.32 4.13
CA PRO A 195 1.68 -24.98 2.71
C PRO A 195 0.43 -24.13 2.48
N MET A 196 0.55 -23.06 1.67
CA MET A 196 -0.51 -22.07 1.48
C MET A 196 -0.88 -21.26 2.75
N SER A 197 0.14 -20.89 3.54
CA SER A 197 0.01 -19.98 4.66
C SER A 197 -0.40 -18.57 4.22
N VAL A 198 -0.48 -17.65 5.20
CA VAL A 198 -0.77 -16.22 4.98
C VAL A 198 0.13 -15.61 3.89
N THR A 199 1.40 -16.00 3.82
CA THR A 199 2.35 -15.47 2.83
C THR A 199 1.95 -15.82 1.40
N ALA A 200 1.48 -17.05 1.15
CA ALA A 200 1.01 -17.48 -0.16
C ALA A 200 -0.26 -16.72 -0.60
N LEU A 201 -1.17 -16.43 0.33
CA LEU A 201 -2.38 -15.64 0.06
C LEU A 201 -2.05 -14.21 -0.30
N ILE A 202 -1.12 -13.59 0.43
CA ILE A 202 -0.60 -12.25 0.16
C ILE A 202 0.10 -12.22 -1.20
N ASP A 203 0.97 -13.18 -1.49
CA ASP A 203 1.73 -13.24 -2.73
C ASP A 203 0.85 -13.34 -3.99
N GLN A 204 -0.32 -13.97 -3.89
CA GLN A 204 -1.26 -14.11 -5.00
C GLN A 204 -1.90 -12.78 -5.42
N ILE A 205 -2.10 -11.87 -4.47
CA ILE A 205 -2.77 -10.58 -4.69
C ILE A 205 -1.78 -9.41 -4.70
N ALA A 206 -0.54 -9.63 -4.26
CA ALA A 206 0.48 -8.61 -4.22
C ALA A 206 0.74 -8.04 -5.61
N MET A 207 0.71 -6.71 -5.70
CA MET A 207 1.07 -6.01 -6.94
C MET A 207 2.58 -6.09 -7.13
N ARG A 208 3.03 -7.17 -7.77
CA ARG A 208 4.40 -7.28 -8.25
C ARG A 208 4.57 -6.33 -9.42
N ARG A 209 5.33 -5.25 -9.22
CA ARG A 209 5.79 -4.40 -10.32
C ARG A 209 6.49 -5.31 -11.33
N PHE A 210 5.85 -5.57 -12.48
CA PHE A 210 6.52 -6.23 -13.60
C PHE A 210 7.76 -5.39 -13.91
N ARG A 211 8.93 -5.99 -13.67
CA ARG A 211 10.23 -5.36 -13.82
C ARG A 211 10.66 -5.37 -15.28
#